data_AF-A0A5C8F975-F1
#
_entry.id   AF-A0A5C8F975-F1
#
_cell.length_a   1.000
_cell.length_b   1.000
_cell.length_c   1.000
_cell.angle_alpha   90.00
_cell.angle_beta   90.00
_cell.angle_gamma   90.00
#
_symmetry.space_group_name_H-M   'P 1'
#
loop_
_entity.id
_entity.type
_entity.pdbx_description
1 polymer ?
#
loop_
_entity_poly.entity_id
_entity_poly.type
_entity_poly.pdbx_seq_one_letter_code
_entity_poly.pdbx_strand_id
1 'polypeptide(L)'
;MKKILLIMLSIMFAVLSCKSATAPIDSKRTGTYVSAKPVNGSSYLAIAFDGAGGFKLYYSQDAAGTLPQDGKVNTVTGDDMRGEDPNYNFQTGVMGGTLQFISDTVIKVTVNFNDGSAAFKDVLCYKKN
;
A
#
# COMPACT_ATOMS: atom_id res chain seq x y z
N MET A 1 31.01 35.85 -9.59
CA MET A 1 30.18 35.49 -8.41
C MET A 1 28.71 35.18 -8.75
N LYS A 2 28.01 35.92 -9.62
CA LYS A 2 26.61 35.60 -10.01
C LYS A 2 26.38 34.24 -10.71
N LYS A 3 27.35 33.75 -11.50
CA LYS A 3 27.22 32.48 -12.25
C LYS A 3 27.25 31.23 -11.35
N ILE A 4 28.01 31.27 -10.25
CA ILE A 4 28.11 30.16 -9.29
C ILE A 4 26.82 30.05 -8.46
N LEU A 5 26.21 31.20 -8.11
CA LEU A 5 24.94 31.24 -7.39
C LEU A 5 23.79 30.62 -8.20
N LEU A 6 23.73 30.89 -9.50
CA LEU A 6 22.71 30.33 -10.40
C LEU A 6 22.84 28.80 -10.55
N ILE A 7 24.07 28.28 -10.55
CA ILE A 7 24.31 26.83 -10.64
C ILE A 7 23.86 26.15 -9.35
N MET A 8 24.20 26.68 -8.17
CA MET A 8 23.69 26.13 -6.89
C MET A 8 22.16 26.17 -6.79
N LEU A 9 21.53 27.26 -7.27
CA LEU A 9 20.07 27.37 -7.30
C LEU A 9 19.44 26.31 -8.22
N SER A 10 20.02 26.09 -9.41
CA SER A 10 19.53 25.08 -10.35
C SER A 10 19.63 23.65 -9.81
N ILE A 11 20.65 23.36 -8.99
CA ILE A 11 20.82 22.05 -8.35
C ILE A 11 19.78 21.86 -7.23
N MET A 12 19.47 22.90 -6.43
CA MET A 12 18.38 22.81 -5.44
C MET A 12 17.02 22.55 -6.09
N PHE A 13 16.71 23.20 -7.22
CA PHE A 13 15.45 22.97 -7.94
C PHE A 13 15.36 21.57 -8.57
N ALA A 14 16.46 21.05 -9.11
CA ALA A 14 16.50 19.70 -9.70
C ALA A 14 16.35 18.58 -8.64
N VAL A 15 16.85 18.80 -7.41
CA VAL A 15 16.72 17.83 -6.31
C VAL A 15 15.32 17.88 -5.68
N LEU A 16 14.67 19.04 -5.62
CA LEU A 16 13.29 19.18 -5.12
C LEU A 16 12.24 18.58 -6.07
N SER A 17 12.51 18.53 -7.38
CA SER A 17 11.61 17.91 -8.37
C SER A 17 11.67 16.37 -8.42
N CYS A 18 12.50 15.73 -7.58
CA CYS A 18 12.69 14.26 -7.60
C CYS A 18 11.89 13.52 -6.50
N LYS A 19 10.92 14.18 -5.85
CA LYS A 19 9.90 13.45 -5.10
C LYS A 19 8.79 13.06 -6.07
N SER A 20 8.67 11.76 -6.35
CA SER A 20 7.50 11.23 -7.06
C SER A 20 6.23 11.76 -6.38
N ALA A 21 5.26 12.21 -7.17
CA ALA A 21 4.01 12.75 -6.66
C ALA A 21 3.21 11.65 -5.95
N THR A 22 2.52 12.03 -4.87
CA THR A 22 1.58 11.15 -4.17
C THR A 22 0.50 10.66 -5.13
N ALA A 23 0.15 9.38 -5.03
CA ALA A 23 -0.82 8.73 -5.90
C ALA A 23 -1.91 8.06 -5.07
N PRO A 24 -2.91 8.84 -4.58
CA PRO A 24 -4.03 8.26 -3.85
C PRO A 24 -4.82 7.30 -4.75
N ILE A 25 -5.30 6.21 -4.18
CA ILE A 25 -6.17 5.25 -4.86
C ILE A 25 -7.51 5.93 -5.21
N ASP A 26 -8.08 5.63 -6.38
CA ASP A 26 -9.41 6.13 -6.77
C ASP A 26 -10.47 5.75 -5.71
N SER A 27 -11.25 6.73 -5.25
CA SER A 27 -12.34 6.59 -4.27
C SER A 27 -13.37 5.51 -4.60
N LYS A 28 -13.49 5.08 -5.86
CA LYS A 28 -14.38 4.00 -6.31
C LYS A 28 -13.85 2.61 -5.92
N ARG A 29 -12.55 2.46 -5.66
CA ARG A 29 -11.94 1.22 -5.18
C ARG A 29 -12.29 1.05 -3.71
N THR A 30 -13.35 0.31 -3.43
CA THR A 30 -13.85 0.04 -2.07
C THR A 30 -14.04 -1.44 -1.81
N GLY A 31 -14.05 -1.81 -0.52
CA GLY A 31 -14.33 -3.15 -0.03
C GLY A 31 -13.10 -3.85 0.55
N THR A 32 -13.31 -5.07 1.02
CA THR A 32 -12.27 -5.89 1.66
C THR A 32 -11.84 -7.01 0.73
N TYR A 33 -10.54 -7.13 0.52
CA TYR A 33 -9.90 -8.17 -0.28
C TYR A 33 -9.09 -9.07 0.63
N VAL A 34 -9.30 -10.38 0.55
CA VAL A 34 -8.69 -11.34 1.48
C VAL A 34 -7.95 -12.42 0.70
N SER A 35 -6.78 -12.83 1.19
CA SER A 35 -6.00 -13.90 0.59
C SER A 35 -6.82 -15.18 0.43
N ALA A 36 -6.60 -15.93 -0.66
CA ALA A 36 -7.34 -17.19 -0.88
C ALA A 36 -7.03 -18.27 0.18
N LYS A 37 -5.86 -18.18 0.81
CA LYS A 37 -5.38 -19.12 1.83
C LYS A 37 -4.79 -18.34 3.01
N PRO A 38 -4.70 -18.94 4.20
CA PRO A 38 -3.93 -18.39 5.31
C PRO A 38 -2.47 -18.14 4.90
N VAL A 39 -1.91 -17.03 5.34
CA VAL A 39 -0.51 -16.64 5.05
C VAL A 39 0.35 -16.56 6.31
N ASN A 40 -0.26 -16.52 7.49
CA ASN A 40 0.43 -16.51 8.77
C ASN A 40 -0.33 -17.39 9.78
N GLY A 41 0.16 -18.61 9.99
CA GLY A 41 -0.56 -19.63 10.76
C GLY A 41 -1.94 -19.89 10.16
N SER A 42 -3.00 -19.71 10.96
CA SER A 42 -4.40 -19.80 10.53
C SER A 42 -4.98 -18.49 9.99
N SER A 43 -4.20 -17.40 9.97
CA SER A 43 -4.70 -16.07 9.62
C SER A 43 -4.53 -15.75 8.13
N TYR A 44 -5.52 -15.06 7.59
CA TYR A 44 -5.56 -14.55 6.23
C TYR A 44 -5.03 -13.12 6.16
N LEU A 45 -4.45 -12.72 5.03
CA LEU A 45 -4.10 -11.32 4.78
C LEU A 45 -5.35 -10.61 4.24
N ALA A 46 -5.76 -9.53 4.90
CA ALA A 46 -6.90 -8.72 4.48
C ALA A 46 -6.45 -7.29 4.19
N ILE A 47 -6.97 -6.74 3.10
CA ILE A 47 -6.74 -5.37 2.65
C ILE A 47 -8.10 -4.71 2.45
N ALA A 48 -8.39 -3.67 3.22
CA ALA A 48 -9.66 -2.96 3.18
C ALA A 48 -9.48 -1.55 2.63
N PHE A 49 -10.30 -1.20 1.65
CA PHE A 49 -10.37 0.13 1.06
C PHE A 49 -11.70 0.79 1.43
N ASP A 50 -11.63 2.00 1.99
CA ASP A 50 -12.79 2.80 2.41
C ASP A 50 -13.06 4.00 1.50
N GLY A 51 -12.31 4.14 0.40
CA GLY A 51 -12.43 5.25 -0.54
C GLY A 51 -11.69 6.52 -0.13
N ALA A 52 -10.92 6.51 0.98
CA ALA A 52 -10.14 7.66 1.44
C ALA A 52 -8.80 7.87 0.71
N GLY A 53 -8.56 7.14 -0.38
CA GLY A 53 -7.32 7.22 -1.16
C GLY A 53 -6.17 6.34 -0.66
N GLY A 54 -6.38 5.58 0.41
CA GLY A 54 -5.43 4.61 0.96
C GLY A 54 -6.08 3.27 1.26
N PHE A 55 -5.47 2.48 2.15
CA PHE A 55 -6.00 1.18 2.59
C PHE A 55 -5.53 0.78 3.98
N LYS A 56 -6.25 -0.18 4.57
CA LYS A 56 -5.87 -0.87 5.80
C LYS A 56 -5.39 -2.27 5.47
N LEU A 57 -4.33 -2.73 6.12
CA LEU A 57 -3.77 -4.08 6.00
C LEU A 57 -3.71 -4.73 7.38
N TYR A 58 -4.24 -5.94 7.49
CA TYR A 58 -4.31 -6.68 8.75
C TYR A 58 -4.39 -8.18 8.53
N TYR A 59 -4.17 -8.94 9.60
CA TYR A 59 -4.44 -10.36 9.63
C TYR A 59 -5.89 -10.61 10.08
N SER A 60 -6.67 -11.30 9.26
CA SER A 60 -8.02 -11.76 9.58
C SER A 60 -7.99 -13.19 10.11
N GLN A 61 -8.80 -13.48 11.12
CA GLN A 61 -8.95 -14.85 11.66
C GLN A 61 -9.89 -15.72 10.81
N ASP A 62 -10.60 -15.12 9.86
CA ASP A 62 -11.53 -15.79 8.96
C ASP A 62 -11.32 -15.39 7.49
N ALA A 63 -11.96 -16.15 6.60
CA ALA A 63 -11.93 -15.90 5.17
C ALA A 63 -12.88 -14.77 4.72
N ALA A 64 -13.66 -14.16 5.63
CA ALA A 64 -14.51 -13.01 5.36
C ALA A 64 -13.73 -11.69 5.46
N GLY A 65 -12.59 -11.69 6.15
CA GLY A 65 -11.75 -10.51 6.32
C GLY A 65 -12.20 -9.65 7.49
N THR A 66 -12.80 -10.25 8.53
CA THR A 66 -13.27 -9.54 9.71
C THR A 66 -12.13 -8.74 10.35
N LEU A 67 -12.39 -7.47 10.63
CA LEU A 67 -11.41 -6.58 11.25
C LEU A 67 -11.06 -7.10 12.66
N PRO A 68 -9.78 -7.21 13.02
CA PRO A 68 -9.39 -7.66 14.34
C PRO A 68 -9.76 -6.64 15.42
N GLN A 69 -10.25 -7.11 16.56
CA GLN A 69 -10.62 -6.26 17.70
C GLN A 69 -9.42 -5.80 18.55
N ASP A 70 -8.25 -6.40 18.33
CA ASP A 70 -7.01 -6.07 19.06
C ASP A 70 -6.29 -4.82 18.50
N GLY A 71 -6.84 -4.21 17.44
CA GLY A 71 -6.32 -2.98 16.84
C GLY A 71 -5.05 -3.18 16.01
N LYS A 72 -4.61 -4.43 15.73
CA LYS A 72 -3.43 -4.70 14.90
C LYS A 72 -3.73 -4.49 13.41
N VAL A 73 -3.85 -3.23 13.04
CA VAL A 73 -4.16 -2.77 11.68
C VAL A 73 -3.10 -1.78 11.24
N ASN A 74 -2.47 -2.04 10.10
CA ASN A 74 -1.54 -1.11 9.47
C ASN A 74 -2.32 -0.24 8.49
N THR A 75 -2.19 1.07 8.59
CA THR A 75 -2.86 2.02 7.69
C THR A 75 -1.85 2.59 6.71
N VAL A 76 -2.22 2.58 5.43
CA VAL A 76 -1.51 3.25 4.33
C VAL A 76 -2.41 4.37 3.85
N THR A 77 -1.92 5.59 3.86
CA THR A 77 -2.64 6.77 3.36
C THR A 77 -2.25 7.07 1.91
N GLY A 78 -2.99 7.93 1.21
CA GLY A 78 -2.61 8.35 -0.14
C GLY A 78 -1.23 9.03 -0.21
N ASP A 79 -0.78 9.63 0.90
CA ASP A 79 0.55 10.25 0.99
C ASP A 79 1.69 9.23 1.04
N ASP A 80 1.40 8.01 1.48
CA ASP A 80 2.32 6.88 1.54
C ASP A 80 2.45 6.16 0.18
N MET A 81 1.68 6.57 -0.84
CA MET A 81 1.52 5.85 -2.10
C MET A 81 2.10 6.59 -3.30
N ARG A 82 2.68 5.84 -4.23
CA ARG A 82 3.21 6.30 -5.52
C ARG A 82 2.79 5.34 -6.63
N GLY A 83 2.73 5.81 -7.87
CA GLY A 83 2.32 5.01 -9.03
C GLY A 83 1.05 5.53 -9.68
N GLU A 84 0.32 4.65 -10.37
CA GLU A 84 -0.93 4.97 -11.07
C GLU A 84 -1.76 3.69 -11.26
N ASP A 85 -3.10 3.80 -11.34
CA ASP A 85 -3.96 2.63 -11.56
C ASP A 85 -3.49 1.86 -12.82
N PRO A 86 -3.29 0.53 -12.74
CA PRO A 86 -3.61 -0.36 -11.60
C PRO A 86 -2.46 -0.66 -10.64
N ASN A 87 -1.29 -0.07 -10.80
CA ASN A 87 -0.05 -0.42 -10.09
C ASN A 87 0.41 0.67 -9.13
N TYR A 88 0.49 0.32 -7.86
CA TYR A 88 0.90 1.21 -6.78
C TYR A 88 2.07 0.63 -6.01
N ASN A 89 2.96 1.51 -5.57
CA ASN A 89 3.95 1.24 -4.54
C ASN A 89 3.51 1.99 -3.28
N PHE A 90 3.74 1.40 -2.12
CA PHE A 90 3.46 2.05 -0.85
C PHE A 90 4.62 1.86 0.12
N GLN A 91 4.84 2.86 0.97
CA GLN A 91 5.84 2.79 2.02
C GLN A 91 5.39 3.61 3.22
N THR A 92 5.35 2.95 4.37
CA THR A 92 5.09 3.55 5.69
C THR A 92 6.32 3.37 6.58
N GLY A 93 6.25 3.85 7.83
CA GLY A 93 7.27 3.56 8.84
C GLY A 93 7.34 2.08 9.25
N VAL A 94 6.26 1.30 9.04
CA VAL A 94 6.13 -0.08 9.55
C VAL A 94 6.29 -1.13 8.44
N MET A 95 5.85 -0.81 7.22
CA MET A 95 5.83 -1.75 6.10
C MET A 95 5.95 -1.02 4.76
N GLY A 96 6.42 -1.73 3.74
CA GLY A 96 6.44 -1.26 2.36
C GLY A 96 6.16 -2.39 1.37
N GLY A 97 5.77 -2.04 0.15
CA GLY A 97 5.34 -3.04 -0.81
C GLY A 97 4.76 -2.49 -2.10
N THR A 98 4.13 -3.41 -2.84
CA THR A 98 3.44 -3.11 -4.09
C THR A 98 2.02 -3.65 -4.03
N LEU A 99 1.11 -2.96 -4.71
CA LEU A 99 -0.30 -3.31 -4.83
C LEU A 99 -0.74 -3.14 -6.28
N GLN A 100 -1.31 -4.20 -6.85
CA GLN A 100 -1.82 -4.19 -8.21
C GLN A 100 -3.28 -4.61 -8.23
N PHE A 101 -4.15 -3.81 -8.82
CA PHE A 101 -5.52 -4.23 -9.16
C PHE A 101 -5.48 -5.09 -10.43
N ILE A 102 -5.70 -6.39 -10.29
CA ILE A 102 -5.80 -7.30 -11.46
C ILE A 102 -7.19 -7.17 -12.09
N SER A 103 -8.21 -7.00 -11.25
CA SER A 103 -9.59 -6.74 -11.64
C SER A 103 -10.33 -6.03 -10.51
N ASP A 104 -11.61 -5.73 -10.68
CA ASP A 104 -12.45 -5.17 -9.61
C ASP A 104 -12.64 -6.13 -8.42
N THR A 105 -12.37 -7.42 -8.61
CA THR A 105 -12.54 -8.46 -7.59
C THR A 105 -11.24 -9.09 -7.12
N VAL A 106 -10.11 -8.76 -7.74
CA VAL A 106 -8.81 -9.37 -7.43
C VAL A 106 -7.71 -8.32 -7.36
N ILE A 107 -6.95 -8.36 -6.27
CA ILE A 107 -5.70 -7.61 -6.14
C ILE A 107 -4.53 -8.57 -5.93
N LYS A 108 -3.34 -8.14 -6.34
CA LYS A 108 -2.07 -8.78 -6.01
C LYS A 108 -1.27 -7.83 -5.13
N VAL A 109 -0.74 -8.35 -4.04
CA VAL A 109 0.03 -7.56 -3.08
C VAL A 109 1.37 -8.22 -2.76
N THR A 110 2.43 -7.43 -2.72
CA THR A 110 3.71 -7.78 -2.10
C THR A 110 3.91 -6.87 -0.90
N VAL A 111 4.21 -7.42 0.27
CA VAL A 111 4.40 -6.67 1.52
C VAL A 111 5.65 -7.16 2.24
N ASN A 112 6.49 -6.23 2.67
CA ASN A 112 7.59 -6.49 3.59
C ASN A 112 7.39 -5.65 4.85
N PHE A 113 7.44 -6.27 6.01
CA PHE A 113 7.42 -5.56 7.29
C PHE A 113 8.86 -5.17 7.67
N ASN A 114 9.04 -3.89 8.04
CA ASN A 114 10.35 -3.31 8.30
C ASN A 114 11.03 -3.90 9.54
N ASP A 115 10.26 -4.51 10.44
CA ASP A 115 10.75 -5.24 11.61
C ASP A 115 11.25 -6.65 11.29
N GLY A 116 11.13 -7.10 10.04
CA GLY A 116 11.53 -8.44 9.60
C GLY A 116 10.58 -9.57 10.02
N SER A 117 9.43 -9.25 10.61
CA SER A 117 8.47 -10.24 11.11
C SER A 117 7.86 -11.11 10.00
N ALA A 118 7.68 -10.55 8.80
CA ALA A 118 7.16 -11.27 7.65
C ALA A 118 7.51 -10.58 6.31
N ALA A 119 7.52 -11.39 5.25
CA ALA A 119 7.58 -10.94 3.87
C ALA A 119 6.65 -11.80 3.01
N PHE A 120 5.73 -11.16 2.31
CA PHE A 120 4.75 -11.78 1.43
C PHE A 120 4.98 -11.31 0.00
N LYS A 121 5.09 -12.25 -0.93
CA LYS A 121 5.33 -11.96 -2.35
C LYS A 121 4.15 -12.40 -3.18
N ASP A 122 3.62 -11.49 -3.98
CA ASP A 122 2.57 -11.74 -4.96
C ASP A 122 1.35 -12.50 -4.41
N VAL A 123 0.89 -12.12 -3.21
CA VAL A 123 -0.31 -12.70 -2.61
C VAL A 123 -1.54 -12.19 -3.36
N LEU A 124 -2.33 -13.13 -3.88
CA LEU A 124 -3.62 -12.83 -4.49
C LEU A 124 -4.70 -12.72 -3.41
N CYS A 125 -5.37 -11.58 -3.37
CA CYS A 125 -6.48 -11.31 -2.48
C CYS A 125 -7.76 -11.05 -3.29
N TYR A 126 -8.87 -11.62 -2.83
CA TYR A 126 -10.14 -11.64 -3.54
C TYR A 126 -11.17 -10.84 -2.75
N LYS A 127 -11.92 -10.00 -3.46
CA LYS A 127 -12.98 -9.17 -2.89
C LYS A 127 -14.00 -10.05 -2.18
N LYS A 128 -14.37 -9.65 -0.98
CA LYS A 128 -15.43 -10.26 -0.17
C LYS A 128 -16.69 -9.40 -0.25
N ASN A 129 -17.82 -10.08 -0.21
CA ASN A 129 -19.15 -9.48 -0.23
C ASN A 129 -19.59 -9.12 1.17
#